data_AF-A0A8J9UC23-F1
#
_entry.id   AF-A0A8J9UC23-F1
#
_cell.length_a   1.000
_cell.length_b   1.000
_cell.length_c   1.000
_cell.angle_alpha   90.00
_cell.angle_beta   90.00
_cell.angle_gamma   90.00
#
_symmetry.space_group_name_H-M   'P 1'
#
loop_
_entity.id
_entity.type
_entity.pdbx_description
1 polymer ?
#
loop_
_entity_poly.entity_id
_entity_poly.type
_entity_poly.pdbx_seq_one_letter_code
_entity_poly.pdbx_strand_id
1 'polypeptide(L)'
;MIKENIIENILCRFNPYFPEKLPSYEMNPAYPEDVNVRLGDSSVHMSTTFSLLLVLLKTLKSYLDENPDHHTLIPHPDYYAQRCFIWAYRYECRARDHRHERAVLTVIAHILLHCFGEHLMAFSALLMPDVMTLSVLTEIPPRQDWTRTVSFNTAQADVHFKKLLIYLSVDFLKTFPYNSFMVESQHWLLGLMFLVDPGLCSLRAHWSQSLYSELRKTTLQALVCTLSIMPQRLVQEYDIIRRLIWYIEWYSESPYELPLLYWCVRVLQLARPAALGDLFDTHGIIILIHLMYTLLEQRCPPVERAQAVVALSLRVLTSAAKTDARLSCQVYPLLVWPASLAALARNMLGVVLHALDKHLLISDRFEIISNF
;
A
#
# COMPACT_ATOMS: atom_id res chain seq x y z
N MET A 1 9.80 -15.99 29.32
CA MET A 1 9.74 -14.60 28.78
C MET A 1 8.53 -14.37 27.88
N ILE A 2 8.46 -14.89 26.63
CA ILE A 2 7.28 -14.65 25.77
C ILE A 2 5.99 -15.26 26.36
N LYS A 3 6.06 -16.48 26.90
CA LYS A 3 4.96 -17.13 27.64
C LYS A 3 4.57 -16.42 28.94
N GLU A 4 5.39 -15.48 29.42
CA GLU A 4 5.13 -14.68 30.64
C GLU A 4 4.60 -13.28 30.28
N ASN A 5 4.16 -13.08 29.04
CA ASN A 5 3.59 -11.83 28.55
C ASN A 5 4.54 -10.61 28.71
N ILE A 6 5.83 -10.81 28.43
CA ILE A 6 6.84 -9.74 28.54
C ILE A 6 6.56 -8.55 27.62
N ILE A 7 5.91 -8.79 26.47
CA ILE A 7 5.55 -7.74 25.52
C ILE A 7 4.57 -6.77 26.19
N GLU A 8 3.48 -7.28 26.80
CA GLU A 8 2.53 -6.46 27.54
C GLU A 8 3.20 -5.62 28.63
N ASN A 9 4.08 -6.23 29.42
CA ASN A 9 4.81 -5.53 30.48
C ASN A 9 5.67 -4.37 29.95
N ILE A 10 6.35 -4.56 28.82
CA ILE A 10 7.12 -3.49 28.17
C ILE A 10 6.17 -2.38 27.68
N LEU A 11 5.05 -2.76 27.05
CA LEU A 11 4.08 -1.80 26.53
C LEU A 11 3.47 -0.95 27.66
N CYS A 12 3.09 -1.54 28.79
CA CYS A 12 2.55 -0.82 29.95
C CYS A 12 3.51 0.23 30.50
N ARG A 13 4.82 0.04 30.36
CA ARG A 13 5.85 1.01 30.82
C ARG A 13 6.02 2.22 29.90
N PHE A 14 5.37 2.25 28.74
CA PHE A 14 5.24 3.48 27.95
C PHE A 14 4.27 4.48 28.57
N ASN A 15 3.48 4.07 29.56
CA ASN A 15 2.56 4.95 30.27
C ASN A 15 3.31 6.04 31.06
N PRO A 16 3.06 7.34 30.81
CA PRO A 16 3.67 8.45 31.53
C PRO A 16 3.27 8.60 33.01
N TYR A 17 2.23 7.88 33.43
CA TYR A 17 1.74 7.90 34.82
C TYR A 17 2.07 6.59 35.56
N PHE A 18 2.88 5.71 34.99
CA PHE A 18 3.17 4.41 35.62
C PHE A 18 3.65 4.57 37.08
N PRO A 19 3.11 3.81 38.05
CA PRO A 19 2.20 2.66 37.92
C PRO A 19 0.69 2.99 37.88
N GLU A 20 0.29 4.26 37.92
CA GLU A 20 -1.11 4.69 37.82
C GLU A 20 -1.66 4.47 36.40
N LYS A 21 -2.98 4.33 36.23
CA LYS A 21 -3.57 4.07 34.90
C LYS A 21 -3.62 5.32 34.03
N LEU A 22 -3.48 5.14 32.71
CA LEU A 22 -3.83 6.16 31.73
C LEU A 22 -5.31 6.55 31.92
N PRO A 23 -5.66 7.85 31.83
CA PRO A 23 -7.03 8.30 31.83
C PRO A 23 -7.87 7.60 30.74
N SER A 24 -9.18 7.52 30.98
CA SER A 24 -10.14 6.92 30.03
C SER A 24 -10.31 7.75 28.75
N TYR A 25 -10.10 9.06 28.81
CA TYR A 25 -10.18 9.97 27.67
C TYR A 25 -8.81 10.22 27.03
N GLU A 26 -8.80 10.64 25.76
CA GLU A 26 -7.55 10.94 25.04
C GLU A 26 -6.85 12.16 25.64
N MET A 27 -5.82 11.92 26.45
CA MET A 27 -4.86 12.94 26.89
C MET A 27 -3.56 12.84 26.07
N ASN A 28 -3.66 12.96 24.74
CA ASN A 28 -2.46 13.21 23.97
C ASN A 28 -2.17 14.71 24.04
N PRO A 29 -1.01 15.14 24.57
CA PRO A 29 -0.71 16.55 24.74
C PRO A 29 -0.66 17.22 23.37
N ALA A 30 -1.37 18.33 23.16
CA ALA A 30 -1.42 19.01 21.86
C ALA A 30 -0.04 19.47 21.37
N TYR A 31 0.91 19.65 22.28
CA TYR A 31 2.28 20.05 22.02
C TYR A 31 3.25 19.04 22.68
N PRO A 32 3.99 18.23 21.92
CA PRO A 32 4.96 17.27 22.49
C PRO A 32 6.18 17.95 23.13
N GLU A 33 6.43 19.21 22.76
CA GLU A 33 7.49 20.07 23.30
C GLU A 33 7.09 20.75 24.62
N ASP A 34 5.84 20.56 25.07
CA ASP A 34 5.41 21.06 26.38
C ASP A 34 6.18 20.30 27.48
N VAL A 35 6.95 21.05 28.27
CA VAL A 35 7.79 20.53 29.36
C VAL A 35 6.97 19.80 30.43
N ASN A 36 5.65 20.00 30.45
CA ASN A 36 4.72 19.30 31.34
C ASN A 36 4.30 17.92 30.83
N VAL A 37 4.70 17.53 29.61
CA VAL A 37 4.48 16.20 29.07
C VAL A 37 5.43 15.22 29.74
N ARG A 38 4.89 14.44 30.68
CA ARG A 38 5.60 13.30 31.26
C ARG A 38 5.75 12.23 30.19
N LEU A 39 6.90 11.58 30.14
CA LEU A 39 7.15 10.38 29.34
C LEU A 39 7.28 9.18 30.31
N GLY A 40 6.75 8.00 29.94
CA GLY A 40 6.76 6.82 30.82
C GLY A 40 8.15 6.25 31.09
N ASP A 41 8.34 5.38 32.08
CA ASP A 41 9.69 4.88 32.45
C ASP A 41 10.46 4.26 31.27
N SER A 42 9.77 3.58 30.35
CA SER A 42 10.36 3.01 29.12
C SER A 42 10.92 4.07 28.16
N SER A 43 10.52 5.33 28.33
CA SER A 43 10.93 6.45 27.49
C SER A 43 12.28 7.06 27.87
N VAL A 44 12.73 6.84 29.12
CA VAL A 44 14.04 7.32 29.61
C VAL A 44 15.18 6.72 28.77
N HIS A 45 14.96 5.52 28.22
CA HIS A 45 15.86 4.84 27.29
C HIS A 45 15.11 4.35 26.04
N MET A 46 14.32 5.22 25.40
CA MET A 46 13.46 4.87 24.24
C MET A 46 14.17 4.00 23.19
N SER A 47 15.32 4.42 22.67
CA SER A 47 16.02 3.71 21.60
C SER A 47 16.45 2.29 22.01
N THR A 48 16.88 2.11 23.27
CA THR A 48 17.23 0.79 23.82
C THR A 48 15.98 -0.07 23.99
N THR A 49 14.90 0.50 24.51
CA THR A 49 13.61 -0.20 24.67
C THR A 49 13.07 -0.67 23.32
N PHE A 50 13.11 0.19 22.29
CA PHE A 50 12.68 -0.17 20.94
C PHE A 50 13.57 -1.25 20.33
N SER A 51 14.88 -1.16 20.51
CA SER A 51 15.82 -2.18 19.99
C SER A 51 15.54 -3.55 20.62
N LEU A 52 15.32 -3.59 21.94
CA LEU A 52 14.98 -4.82 22.66
C LEU A 52 13.62 -5.37 22.20
N LEU A 53 12.60 -4.50 22.08
CA LEU A 53 11.28 -4.89 21.62
C LEU A 53 11.32 -5.43 20.17
N LEU A 54 12.09 -4.79 19.29
CA LEU A 54 12.28 -5.24 17.91
C LEU A 54 12.92 -6.63 17.85
N VAL A 55 13.96 -6.89 18.65
CA VAL A 55 14.59 -8.22 18.72
C VAL A 55 13.60 -9.26 19.22
N LEU A 56 12.90 -8.98 20.32
CA LEU A 56 11.89 -9.89 20.88
C LEU A 56 10.79 -10.22 19.87
N LEU A 57 10.25 -9.20 19.20
CA LEU A 57 9.18 -9.36 18.22
C LEU A 57 9.64 -10.04 16.94
N LYS A 58 10.88 -9.78 16.49
CA LYS A 58 11.46 -10.47 15.34
C LYS A 58 11.64 -11.96 15.64
N THR A 59 12.16 -12.31 16.81
CA THR A 59 12.29 -13.70 17.25
C THR A 59 10.93 -14.37 17.38
N LEU A 60 9.94 -13.67 17.94
CA LEU A 60 8.56 -14.16 18.04
C LEU A 60 7.96 -14.41 16.65
N LYS A 61 8.11 -13.47 15.72
CA LYS A 61 7.62 -13.60 14.35
C LYS A 61 8.23 -14.83 13.68
N SER A 62 9.56 -14.99 13.73
CA SER A 62 10.24 -16.15 13.15
C SER A 62 9.75 -17.46 13.76
N TYR A 63 9.56 -17.51 15.07
CA TYR A 63 9.02 -18.69 15.74
C TYR A 63 7.60 -19.04 15.29
N LEU A 64 6.73 -18.03 15.14
CA LEU A 64 5.35 -18.21 14.69
C LEU A 64 5.25 -18.59 13.22
N ASP A 65 6.11 -18.03 12.36
CA ASP A 65 6.20 -18.40 10.95
C ASP A 65 6.60 -19.89 10.80
N GLU A 66 7.44 -20.41 11.69
CA GLU A 66 7.82 -21.84 11.74
C GLU A 66 6.77 -22.72 12.42
N ASN A 67 5.94 -22.16 13.31
CA ASN A 67 4.98 -22.90 14.14
C ASN A 67 3.59 -22.22 14.15
N PRO A 68 2.83 -22.27 13.04
CA PRO A 68 1.57 -21.52 12.92
C PRO A 68 0.52 -21.90 13.98
N ASP A 69 0.48 -23.16 14.40
CA ASP A 69 -0.48 -23.66 15.40
C ASP A 69 -0.32 -22.99 16.78
N HIS A 70 0.81 -22.32 17.02
CA HIS A 70 1.10 -21.67 18.30
C HIS A 70 0.56 -20.25 18.39
N HIS A 71 -0.01 -19.67 17.32
CA HIS A 71 -0.59 -18.31 17.38
C HIS A 71 -1.66 -18.17 18.49
N THR A 72 -2.40 -19.23 18.78
CA THR A 72 -3.45 -19.23 19.82
C THR A 72 -2.93 -19.46 21.24
N LEU A 73 -1.68 -19.92 21.38
CA LEU A 73 -1.07 -20.28 22.66
C LEU A 73 -0.27 -19.14 23.29
N ILE A 74 0.04 -18.10 22.51
CA ILE A 74 0.88 -17.00 22.98
C ILE A 74 -0.02 -15.93 23.60
N PRO A 75 0.29 -15.46 24.84
CA PRO A 75 -0.47 -14.38 25.44
C PRO A 75 -0.34 -13.11 24.60
N HIS A 76 -1.47 -12.50 24.28
CA HIS A 76 -1.53 -11.24 23.56
C HIS A 76 -1.60 -10.06 24.54
N PRO A 77 -1.04 -8.88 24.19
CA PRO A 77 -1.14 -7.71 25.04
C PRO A 77 -2.60 -7.29 25.21
N ASP A 78 -3.01 -7.00 26.44
CA ASP A 78 -4.36 -6.52 26.72
C ASP A 78 -4.66 -5.15 26.09
N TYR A 79 -5.92 -4.72 26.15
CA TYR A 79 -6.37 -3.45 25.57
C TYR A 79 -5.62 -2.25 26.16
N TYR A 80 -5.24 -2.30 27.43
CA TYR A 80 -4.56 -1.21 28.11
C TYR A 80 -3.11 -1.07 27.67
N ALA A 81 -2.37 -2.16 27.57
CA ALA A 81 -1.01 -2.21 27.06
C ALA A 81 -0.95 -1.73 25.60
N GLN A 82 -1.92 -2.14 24.78
CA GLN A 82 -2.04 -1.62 23.42
C GLN A 82 -2.24 -0.09 23.41
N ARG A 83 -3.07 0.47 24.31
CA ARG A 83 -3.21 1.93 24.45
C ARG A 83 -1.92 2.62 24.87
N CYS A 84 -1.13 2.01 25.75
CA CYS A 84 0.16 2.55 26.17
C CYS A 84 1.14 2.61 24.99
N PHE A 85 1.17 1.59 24.13
CA PHE A 85 1.93 1.61 22.88
C PHE A 85 1.47 2.74 21.96
N ILE A 86 0.16 2.90 21.76
CA ILE A 86 -0.40 3.94 20.88
C ILE A 86 -0.05 5.34 21.38
N TRP A 87 -0.04 5.55 22.70
CA TRP A 87 0.39 6.80 23.30
C TRP A 87 1.84 7.14 22.91
N ALA A 88 2.77 6.18 23.07
CA ALA A 88 4.16 6.36 22.65
C ALA A 88 4.28 6.59 21.14
N TYR A 89 3.54 5.83 20.33
CA TYR A 89 3.47 6.00 18.88
C TYR A 89 3.11 7.43 18.48
N ARG A 90 2.05 7.98 19.07
CA ARG A 90 1.58 9.34 18.79
C ARG A 90 2.57 10.39 19.27
N TYR A 91 3.20 10.20 20.42
CA TYR A 91 4.24 11.10 20.93
C TYR A 91 5.42 11.17 19.95
N GLU A 92 6.01 10.02 19.61
CA GLU A 92 7.18 9.92 18.74
C GLU A 92 6.90 10.44 17.31
N CYS A 93 5.68 10.26 16.79
CA CYS A 93 5.32 10.82 15.48
C CYS A 93 5.36 12.36 15.45
N ARG A 94 5.14 13.03 16.58
CA ARG A 94 5.05 14.51 16.63
C ARG A 94 6.36 15.17 17.05
N ALA A 95 7.24 14.47 17.76
CA ALA A 95 8.53 15.00 18.18
C ALA A 95 9.42 15.31 16.95
N ARG A 96 9.91 16.55 16.83
CA ARG A 96 10.52 17.09 15.60
C ARG A 96 11.81 16.37 15.16
N ASP A 97 12.53 15.75 16.07
CA ASP A 97 13.81 15.07 15.82
C ASP A 97 13.74 13.54 15.85
N HIS A 98 12.58 12.97 16.18
CA HIS A 98 12.41 11.54 16.44
C HIS A 98 12.03 10.76 15.17
N ARG A 99 12.71 11.08 14.06
CA ARG A 99 12.34 10.55 12.73
C ARG A 99 12.61 9.06 12.60
N HIS A 100 13.62 8.55 13.31
CA HIS A 100 13.97 7.14 13.31
C HIS A 100 12.98 6.35 14.17
N GLU A 101 12.68 6.87 15.35
CA GLU A 101 11.82 6.30 16.37
C GLU A 101 10.40 6.05 15.84
N ARG A 102 9.80 7.04 15.17
CA ARG A 102 8.47 6.86 14.56
C ARG A 102 8.45 5.74 13.51
N ALA A 103 9.51 5.61 12.71
CA ALA A 103 9.60 4.53 11.71
C ALA A 103 9.79 3.16 12.38
N VAL A 104 10.64 3.08 13.41
CA VAL A 104 10.84 1.86 14.20
C VAL A 104 9.55 1.43 14.88
N LEU A 105 8.79 2.36 15.45
CA LEU A 105 7.49 2.07 16.05
C LEU A 105 6.45 1.62 15.03
N THR A 106 6.44 2.16 13.81
CA THR A 106 5.58 1.63 12.72
C THR A 106 5.96 0.19 12.35
N VAL A 107 7.26 -0.13 12.30
CA VAL A 107 7.73 -1.52 12.07
C VAL A 107 7.32 -2.43 13.22
N ILE A 108 7.46 -1.99 14.47
CA ILE A 108 7.00 -2.72 15.64
C ILE A 108 5.49 -2.97 15.57
N ALA A 109 4.70 -1.96 15.23
CA ALA A 109 3.25 -2.09 15.07
C ALA A 109 2.89 -3.13 13.99
N HIS A 110 3.60 -3.12 12.87
CA HIS A 110 3.44 -4.10 11.79
C HIS A 110 3.75 -5.53 12.25
N ILE A 111 4.85 -5.74 12.99
CA ILE A 111 5.19 -7.07 13.52
C ILE A 111 4.18 -7.53 14.57
N LEU A 112 3.72 -6.63 15.45
CA LEU A 112 2.68 -6.92 16.43
C LEU A 112 1.38 -7.37 15.74
N LEU A 113 0.97 -6.65 14.70
CA LEU A 113 -0.21 -6.99 13.90
C LEU A 113 -0.08 -8.37 13.25
N HIS A 114 1.09 -8.70 12.69
CA HIS A 114 1.36 -10.03 12.12
C HIS A 114 1.30 -11.13 13.19
N CYS A 115 1.86 -10.90 14.37
CA CYS A 115 1.93 -11.93 15.42
C CYS A 115 0.57 -12.17 16.10
N PHE A 116 -0.19 -11.10 16.39
CA PHE A 116 -1.37 -11.16 17.24
C PHE A 116 -2.69 -10.98 16.47
N GLY A 117 -2.66 -10.46 15.25
CA GLY A 117 -3.81 -10.35 14.35
C GLY A 117 -5.01 -9.66 14.98
N GLU A 118 -6.16 -10.32 14.91
CA GLU A 118 -7.44 -9.76 15.34
C GLU A 118 -7.56 -9.47 16.84
N HIS A 119 -6.66 -10.00 17.67
CA HIS A 119 -6.65 -9.76 19.11
C HIS A 119 -6.24 -8.32 19.48
N LEU A 120 -5.67 -7.56 18.54
CA LEU A 120 -5.25 -6.18 18.75
C LEU A 120 -6.40 -5.16 18.57
N MET A 121 -7.41 -5.26 19.44
CA MET A 121 -8.62 -4.44 19.37
C MET A 121 -8.36 -2.93 19.49
N ALA A 122 -7.42 -2.49 20.32
CA ALA A 122 -7.09 -1.06 20.39
C ALA A 122 -6.33 -0.60 19.14
N PHE A 123 -5.56 -1.49 18.50
CA PHE A 123 -4.92 -1.14 17.22
C PHE A 123 -5.97 -0.96 16.13
N SER A 124 -6.94 -1.88 16.05
CA SER A 124 -8.08 -1.80 15.15
C SER A 124 -8.90 -0.51 15.35
N ALA A 125 -9.22 -0.15 16.59
CA ALA A 125 -10.08 0.99 16.89
C ALA A 125 -9.39 2.36 16.88
N LEU A 126 -8.11 2.42 17.28
CA LEU A 126 -7.42 3.70 17.53
C LEU A 126 -6.18 3.89 16.64
N LEU A 127 -5.35 2.86 16.45
CA LEU A 127 -4.10 2.99 15.68
C LEU A 127 -4.33 2.96 14.17
N MET A 128 -5.22 2.10 13.68
CA MET A 128 -5.58 2.00 12.27
C MET A 128 -6.00 3.35 11.68
N PRO A 129 -6.96 4.10 12.26
CA PRO A 129 -7.35 5.41 11.70
C PRO A 129 -6.21 6.44 11.74
N ASP A 130 -5.36 6.40 12.76
CA ASP A 130 -4.16 7.25 12.84
C ASP A 130 -3.19 6.94 11.69
N VAL A 131 -2.85 5.66 11.50
CA VAL A 131 -1.92 5.21 10.46
C VAL A 131 -2.44 5.54 9.07
N MET A 132 -3.72 5.30 8.82
CA MET A 132 -4.37 5.65 7.54
C MET A 132 -4.28 7.15 7.29
N THR A 133 -4.65 7.98 8.28
CA THR A 133 -4.59 9.45 8.15
C THR A 133 -3.16 9.94 7.92
N LEU A 134 -2.19 9.47 8.69
CA LEU A 134 -0.79 9.85 8.56
C LEU A 134 -0.20 9.46 7.19
N SER A 135 -0.61 8.31 6.65
CA SER A 135 -0.11 7.81 5.36
C SER A 135 -0.42 8.75 4.20
N VAL A 136 -1.48 9.57 4.31
CA VAL A 136 -1.93 10.51 3.27
C VAL A 136 -1.92 11.98 3.71
N LEU A 137 -1.31 12.27 4.87
CA LEU A 137 -1.36 13.60 5.51
C LEU A 137 -0.88 14.75 4.60
N THR A 138 0.07 14.47 3.72
CA THR A 138 0.65 15.47 2.81
C THR A 138 -0.20 15.72 1.55
N GLU A 139 -1.18 14.86 1.27
CA GLU A 139 -2.01 14.96 0.06
C GLU A 139 -3.41 15.52 0.35
N ILE A 140 -3.96 15.21 1.51
CA ILE A 140 -5.29 15.68 1.93
C ILE A 140 -5.19 16.94 2.80
N PRO A 141 -6.23 17.80 2.83
CA PRO A 141 -6.27 18.92 3.75
C PRO A 141 -6.09 18.48 5.22
N PRO A 142 -5.36 19.27 6.04
CA PRO A 142 -5.08 18.91 7.41
C PRO A 142 -6.38 18.80 8.23
N ARG A 143 -6.47 17.74 9.04
CA ARG A 143 -7.60 17.50 9.93
C ARG A 143 -7.50 18.36 11.20
N GLN A 144 -8.63 18.56 11.87
CA GLN A 144 -8.68 19.21 13.19
C GLN A 144 -8.42 18.21 14.32
N ASP A 145 -7.37 17.41 14.19
CA ASP A 145 -6.97 16.41 15.19
C ASP A 145 -5.46 16.53 15.50
N TRP A 146 -4.91 15.56 16.22
CA TRP A 146 -3.50 15.55 16.61
C TRP A 146 -2.56 15.38 15.41
N THR A 147 -2.99 14.73 14.32
CA THR A 147 -2.13 14.39 13.17
C THR A 147 -1.62 15.63 12.46
N ARG A 148 -2.35 16.75 12.54
CA ARG A 148 -1.92 18.07 11.99
C ARG A 148 -0.61 18.60 12.57
N THR A 149 -0.20 18.08 13.73
CA THR A 149 1.04 18.48 14.42
C THR A 149 2.25 17.69 13.96
N VAL A 150 2.06 16.62 13.16
CA VAL A 150 3.13 15.81 12.61
C VAL A 150 3.74 16.52 11.40
N SER A 151 5.07 16.68 11.42
CA SER A 151 5.80 17.33 10.33
C SER A 151 6.38 16.29 9.36
N PHE A 152 6.21 16.55 8.06
CA PHE A 152 6.87 15.85 6.97
C PHE A 152 7.80 16.82 6.25
N ASN A 153 9.08 16.51 6.25
CA ASN A 153 10.06 17.22 5.42
C ASN A 153 10.20 16.43 4.12
N THR A 154 10.27 17.04 2.95
CA THR A 154 10.30 16.34 1.65
C THR A 154 11.65 15.62 1.42
N ALA A 155 11.97 14.65 2.28
CA ALA A 155 13.24 13.96 2.41
C ALA A 155 13.05 12.44 2.43
N GLN A 156 14.13 11.69 2.19
CA GLN A 156 14.09 10.22 2.09
C GLN A 156 13.52 9.54 3.35
N ALA A 157 13.83 10.05 4.54
CA ALA A 157 13.33 9.49 5.80
C ALA A 157 11.80 9.58 5.91
N ASP A 158 11.22 10.69 5.48
CA ASP A 158 9.78 10.94 5.46
C ASP A 158 9.07 10.09 4.38
N VAL A 159 9.72 9.91 3.22
CA VAL A 159 9.24 8.94 2.21
C VAL A 159 9.23 7.53 2.76
N HIS A 160 10.32 7.09 3.42
CA HIS A 160 10.39 5.76 4.02
C HIS A 160 9.30 5.54 5.06
N PHE A 161 9.10 6.53 5.95
CA PHE A 161 8.02 6.50 6.95
C PHE A 161 6.64 6.38 6.29
N LYS A 162 6.36 7.20 5.27
CA LYS A 162 5.10 7.14 4.51
C LYS A 162 4.87 5.78 3.84
N LYS A 163 5.92 5.16 3.28
CA LYS A 163 5.85 3.81 2.71
C LYS A 163 5.45 2.77 3.77
N LEU A 164 6.07 2.84 4.96
CA LEU A 164 5.72 1.96 6.08
C LEU A 164 4.26 2.15 6.51
N LEU A 165 3.78 3.40 6.58
CA LEU A 165 2.38 3.69 6.92
C LEU A 165 1.39 3.15 5.87
N ILE A 166 1.71 3.29 4.58
CA ILE A 166 0.89 2.74 3.50
C ILE A 166 0.84 1.21 3.60
N TYR A 167 1.97 0.54 3.77
CA TYR A 167 2.00 -0.93 3.94
C TYR A 167 1.22 -1.37 5.18
N LEU A 168 1.43 -0.73 6.32
CA LEU A 168 0.70 -1.05 7.54
C LEU A 168 -0.82 -0.81 7.39
N SER A 169 -1.24 0.21 6.63
CA SER A 169 -2.66 0.43 6.31
C SER A 169 -3.25 -0.74 5.52
N VAL A 170 -2.48 -1.31 4.58
CA VAL A 170 -2.89 -2.50 3.81
C VAL A 170 -3.06 -3.71 4.73
N ASP A 171 -2.13 -3.93 5.67
CA ASP A 171 -2.21 -5.06 6.58
C ASP A 171 -3.38 -4.91 7.56
N PHE A 172 -3.62 -3.70 8.06
CA PHE A 172 -4.83 -3.43 8.84
C PHE A 172 -6.11 -3.77 8.09
N LEU A 173 -6.21 -3.41 6.80
CA LEU A 173 -7.38 -3.75 5.99
C LEU A 173 -7.53 -5.25 5.75
N LYS A 174 -6.43 -5.99 5.66
CA LYS A 174 -6.44 -7.45 5.52
C LYS A 174 -6.82 -8.15 6.83
N THR A 175 -6.29 -7.68 7.95
CA THR A 175 -6.55 -8.24 9.28
C THR A 175 -7.93 -7.85 9.81
N PHE A 176 -8.41 -6.64 9.52
CA PHE A 176 -9.68 -6.11 10.01
C PHE A 176 -10.60 -5.67 8.85
N PRO A 177 -11.07 -6.61 7.99
CA PRO A 177 -11.87 -6.26 6.82
C PRO A 177 -13.21 -5.59 7.18
N TYR A 178 -13.73 -5.83 8.38
CA TYR A 178 -14.94 -5.18 8.89
C TYR A 178 -14.77 -3.66 9.12
N ASN A 179 -13.52 -3.17 9.21
CA ASN A 179 -13.20 -1.74 9.29
C ASN A 179 -12.94 -1.10 7.93
N SER A 180 -13.33 -1.72 6.82
CA SER A 180 -13.17 -1.16 5.46
C SER A 180 -13.83 0.22 5.29
N PHE A 181 -14.85 0.57 6.09
CA PHE A 181 -15.43 1.92 6.13
C PHE A 181 -14.40 3.02 6.51
N MET A 182 -13.30 2.65 7.17
CA MET A 182 -12.21 3.57 7.50
C MET A 182 -11.49 4.09 6.26
N VAL A 183 -11.52 3.35 5.15
CA VAL A 183 -10.96 3.81 3.87
C VAL A 183 -11.59 5.14 3.43
N GLU A 184 -12.92 5.26 3.59
CA GLU A 184 -13.69 6.46 3.25
C GLU A 184 -13.54 7.54 4.32
N SER A 185 -13.86 7.21 5.58
CA SER A 185 -13.84 8.19 6.68
C SER A 185 -12.45 8.78 6.95
N GLN A 186 -11.39 8.03 6.67
CA GLN A 186 -10.01 8.51 6.79
C GLN A 186 -9.47 9.17 5.50
N HIS A 187 -10.28 9.27 4.43
CA HIS A 187 -9.86 9.79 3.12
C HIS A 187 -8.62 9.07 2.57
N TRP A 188 -8.40 7.81 2.97
CA TRP A 188 -7.18 7.09 2.65
C TRP A 188 -7.05 6.87 1.14
N LEU A 189 -8.10 6.34 0.51
CA LEU A 189 -8.09 6.11 -0.92
C LEU A 189 -7.99 7.42 -1.73
N LEU A 190 -8.69 8.47 -1.30
CA LEU A 190 -8.59 9.79 -1.92
C LEU A 190 -7.14 10.30 -1.91
N GLY A 191 -6.47 10.23 -0.75
CA GLY A 191 -5.07 10.62 -0.62
C GLY A 191 -4.13 9.77 -1.47
N LEU A 192 -4.36 8.46 -1.56
CA LEU A 192 -3.61 7.59 -2.48
C LEU A 192 -3.80 8.01 -3.94
N MET A 193 -4.99 8.47 -4.35
CA MET A 193 -5.20 8.93 -5.73
C MET A 193 -4.36 10.16 -6.09
N PHE A 194 -4.13 11.07 -5.15
CA PHE A 194 -3.18 12.19 -5.34
C PHE A 194 -1.73 11.70 -5.48
N LEU A 195 -1.37 10.57 -4.88
CA LEU A 195 -0.05 9.96 -5.06
C LEU A 195 0.12 9.23 -6.40
N VAL A 196 -0.97 8.80 -7.02
CA VAL A 196 -0.95 8.20 -8.36
C VAL A 196 -0.88 9.28 -9.43
N ASP A 197 -1.64 10.36 -9.26
CA ASP A 197 -1.80 11.40 -10.28
C ASP A 197 -0.55 12.28 -10.42
N PRO A 198 0.18 12.16 -11.53
CA PRO A 198 1.45 12.86 -11.71
C PRO A 198 1.31 14.39 -11.82
N GLY A 199 0.15 14.92 -12.17
CA GLY A 199 -0.09 16.36 -12.30
C GLY A 199 -0.48 17.05 -10.99
N LEU A 200 -0.95 16.28 -9.99
CA LEU A 200 -1.52 16.84 -8.77
C LEU A 200 -0.55 16.90 -7.58
N CYS A 201 0.55 16.17 -7.64
CA CYS A 201 1.48 16.09 -6.51
C CYS A 201 2.24 17.38 -6.24
N SER A 202 2.75 18.04 -7.29
CA SER A 202 3.44 19.33 -7.20
C SER A 202 2.57 20.44 -6.58
N LEU A 203 1.24 20.27 -6.59
CA LEU A 203 0.28 21.22 -6.06
C LEU A 203 0.03 21.07 -4.54
N ARG A 204 0.46 19.97 -3.91
CA ARG A 204 0.16 19.67 -2.49
C ARG A 204 1.41 19.49 -1.65
N ALA A 205 2.37 18.73 -2.14
CA ALA A 205 3.63 18.48 -1.45
C ALA A 205 4.78 18.51 -2.45
N HIS A 206 5.79 19.32 -2.17
CA HIS A 206 6.94 19.56 -3.04
C HIS A 206 7.93 18.38 -2.99
N TRP A 207 7.44 17.17 -3.20
CA TRP A 207 8.28 15.98 -3.36
C TRP A 207 9.15 16.14 -4.60
N SER A 208 10.43 15.81 -4.50
CA SER A 208 11.25 15.69 -5.70
C SER A 208 10.73 14.54 -6.56
N GLN A 209 11.00 14.59 -7.87
CA GLN A 209 10.49 13.60 -8.82
C GLN A 209 10.91 12.16 -8.47
N SER A 210 12.13 11.95 -7.98
CA SER A 210 12.62 10.63 -7.55
C SER A 210 11.95 10.12 -6.27
N LEU A 211 11.78 10.99 -5.27
CA LEU A 211 11.07 10.64 -4.04
C LEU A 211 9.59 10.29 -4.33
N TYR A 212 9.00 11.04 -5.26
CA TYR A 212 7.63 10.83 -5.65
C TYR A 212 7.42 9.54 -6.46
N SER A 213 8.38 9.14 -7.31
CA SER A 213 8.29 7.86 -8.03
C SER A 213 8.26 6.66 -7.07
N GLU A 214 9.02 6.72 -5.96
CA GLU A 214 8.97 5.71 -4.90
C GLU A 214 7.62 5.62 -4.20
N LEU A 215 7.03 6.79 -3.86
CA LEU A 215 5.71 6.85 -3.24
C LEU A 215 4.64 6.31 -4.18
N ARG A 216 4.66 6.71 -5.46
CA ARG A 216 3.72 6.22 -6.47
C ARG A 216 3.80 4.70 -6.62
N LYS A 217 5.01 4.14 -6.70
CA LYS A 217 5.21 2.68 -6.75
C LYS A 217 4.57 1.99 -5.55
N THR A 218 4.77 2.54 -4.37
CA THR A 218 4.25 1.99 -3.11
C THR A 218 2.72 2.08 -3.07
N THR A 219 2.15 3.19 -3.51
CA THR A 219 0.71 3.36 -3.65
C THR A 219 0.10 2.36 -4.61
N LEU A 220 0.70 2.14 -5.78
CA LEU A 220 0.20 1.15 -6.75
C LEU A 220 0.26 -0.28 -6.17
N GLN A 221 1.33 -0.63 -5.46
CA GLN A 221 1.44 -1.90 -4.74
C GLN A 221 0.34 -2.07 -3.68
N ALA A 222 0.05 -1.01 -2.93
CA ALA A 222 -1.04 -1.01 -1.95
C ALA A 222 -2.39 -1.23 -2.61
N LEU A 223 -2.68 -0.51 -3.71
CA LEU A 223 -3.92 -0.67 -4.48
C LEU A 223 -4.08 -2.10 -5.00
N VAL A 224 -3.02 -2.73 -5.50
CA VAL A 224 -3.07 -4.15 -5.90
C VAL A 224 -3.56 -5.05 -4.76
N CYS A 225 -3.19 -4.74 -3.52
CA CYS A 225 -3.55 -5.55 -2.36
C CYS A 225 -4.94 -5.23 -1.80
N THR A 226 -5.45 -4.02 -2.00
CA THR A 226 -6.65 -3.54 -1.30
C THR A 226 -7.86 -3.33 -2.21
N LEU A 227 -7.67 -3.24 -3.53
CA LEU A 227 -8.76 -2.88 -4.45
C LEU A 227 -9.96 -3.83 -4.36
N SER A 228 -9.72 -5.12 -4.14
CA SER A 228 -10.80 -6.12 -3.98
C SER A 228 -11.58 -6.01 -2.68
N ILE A 229 -11.02 -5.33 -1.67
CA ILE A 229 -11.60 -5.14 -0.33
C ILE A 229 -12.27 -3.76 -0.22
N MET A 230 -11.96 -2.83 -1.14
CA MET A 230 -12.51 -1.49 -1.15
C MET A 230 -13.98 -1.45 -1.60
N PRO A 231 -14.78 -0.53 -1.04
CA PRO A 231 -16.13 -0.27 -1.55
C PRO A 231 -16.09 0.12 -3.04
N GLN A 232 -16.78 -0.66 -3.89
CA GLN A 232 -16.81 -0.44 -5.35
C GLN A 232 -17.29 0.97 -5.73
N ARG A 233 -18.21 1.54 -4.95
CA ARG A 233 -18.66 2.92 -5.10
C ARG A 233 -17.50 3.92 -5.13
N LEU A 234 -16.53 3.78 -4.22
CA LEU A 234 -15.39 4.72 -4.14
C LEU A 234 -14.43 4.52 -5.31
N VAL A 235 -14.27 3.28 -5.78
CA VAL A 235 -13.45 2.98 -6.96
C VAL A 235 -14.00 3.70 -8.20
N GLN A 236 -15.33 3.73 -8.34
CA GLN A 236 -16.02 4.45 -9.40
C GLN A 236 -15.99 5.96 -9.18
N GLU A 237 -16.34 6.45 -7.98
CA GLU A 237 -16.41 7.88 -7.66
C GLU A 237 -15.06 8.60 -7.86
N TYR A 238 -13.95 7.91 -7.63
CA TYR A 238 -12.61 8.47 -7.83
C TYR A 238 -12.01 8.19 -9.21
N ASP A 239 -12.75 7.55 -10.12
CA ASP A 239 -12.32 7.23 -11.48
C ASP A 239 -10.95 6.55 -11.54
N ILE A 240 -10.67 5.61 -10.61
CA ILE A 240 -9.34 5.01 -10.44
C ILE A 240 -8.86 4.38 -11.76
N ILE A 241 -9.76 3.72 -12.47
CA ILE A 241 -9.46 3.03 -13.73
C ILE A 241 -9.09 4.04 -14.81
N ARG A 242 -9.88 5.10 -14.97
CA ARG A 242 -9.63 6.16 -15.96
C ARG A 242 -8.29 6.86 -15.72
N ARG A 243 -7.98 7.17 -14.46
CA ARG A 243 -6.69 7.78 -14.06
C ARG A 243 -5.51 6.87 -14.40
N LEU A 244 -5.64 5.56 -14.14
CA LEU A 244 -4.58 4.59 -14.48
C LEU A 244 -4.40 4.44 -15.99
N ILE A 245 -5.49 4.44 -16.76
CA ILE A 245 -5.44 4.37 -18.23
C ILE A 245 -4.68 5.58 -18.79
N TRP A 246 -5.00 6.80 -18.35
CA TRP A 246 -4.28 8.01 -18.75
C TRP A 246 -2.79 7.96 -18.38
N TYR A 247 -2.48 7.46 -17.18
CA TYR A 247 -1.09 7.34 -16.76
C TYR A 247 -0.31 6.28 -17.58
N ILE A 248 -0.99 5.22 -18.04
CA ILE A 248 -0.41 4.23 -18.95
C ILE A 248 -0.21 4.81 -20.35
N GLU A 249 -1.19 5.55 -20.87
CA GLU A 249 -1.10 6.24 -22.17
C GLU A 249 0.11 7.15 -22.22
N TRP A 250 0.31 7.95 -21.17
CA TRP A 250 1.42 8.90 -21.09
C TRP A 250 2.81 8.24 -21.21
N TYR A 251 2.95 6.95 -20.88
CA TYR A 251 4.23 6.23 -21.07
C TYR A 251 4.71 6.26 -22.52
N SER A 252 3.78 6.26 -23.49
CA SER A 252 4.14 6.24 -24.92
C SER A 252 4.71 7.58 -25.39
N GLU A 253 4.31 8.68 -24.76
CA GLU A 253 4.82 10.03 -25.06
C GLU A 253 6.07 10.38 -24.24
N SER A 254 6.08 9.99 -22.97
CA SER A 254 7.15 10.27 -22.01
C SER A 254 7.44 9.02 -21.17
N PRO A 255 8.36 8.15 -21.64
CA PRO A 255 8.69 6.90 -20.96
C PRO A 255 9.21 7.14 -19.55
N TYR A 256 8.52 6.60 -18.56
CA TYR A 256 8.93 6.60 -17.15
C TYR A 256 9.44 5.22 -16.72
N GLU A 257 9.72 5.04 -15.42
CA GLU A 257 10.25 3.78 -14.90
C GLU A 257 9.30 2.58 -15.18
N LEU A 258 9.80 1.58 -15.92
CA LEU A 258 9.05 0.37 -16.28
C LEU A 258 8.40 -0.37 -15.09
N PRO A 259 9.00 -0.43 -13.88
CA PRO A 259 8.32 -0.96 -12.70
C PRO A 259 7.01 -0.25 -12.35
N LEU A 260 6.90 1.07 -12.55
CA LEU A 260 5.64 1.80 -12.31
C LEU A 260 4.57 1.35 -13.29
N LEU A 261 4.93 1.23 -14.58
CA LEU A 261 4.03 0.78 -15.62
C LEU A 261 3.50 -0.63 -15.32
N TYR A 262 4.39 -1.53 -14.90
CA TYR A 262 4.01 -2.88 -14.45
C TYR A 262 2.95 -2.85 -13.35
N TRP A 263 3.13 -2.03 -12.32
CA TRP A 263 2.16 -1.95 -11.23
C TRP A 263 0.84 -1.31 -11.66
N CYS A 264 0.85 -0.32 -12.57
CA CYS A 264 -0.38 0.24 -13.14
C CYS A 264 -1.22 -0.82 -13.87
N VAL A 265 -0.58 -1.58 -14.76
CA VAL A 265 -1.26 -2.67 -15.49
C VAL A 265 -1.72 -3.77 -14.51
N ARG A 266 -0.95 -4.04 -13.44
CA ARG A 266 -1.35 -5.00 -12.39
C ARG A 266 -2.60 -4.55 -11.63
N VAL A 267 -2.74 -3.27 -11.31
CA VAL A 267 -3.95 -2.72 -10.67
C VAL A 267 -5.15 -2.86 -11.61
N LEU A 268 -5.00 -2.49 -12.89
CA LEU A 268 -6.06 -2.67 -13.89
C LEU A 268 -6.50 -4.15 -14.01
N GLN A 269 -5.54 -5.08 -13.95
CA GLN A 269 -5.84 -6.50 -14.01
C GLN A 269 -6.65 -7.02 -12.82
N LEU A 270 -6.61 -6.36 -11.66
CA LEU A 270 -7.38 -6.75 -10.48
C LEU A 270 -8.73 -6.04 -10.39
N ALA A 271 -8.87 -4.88 -11.04
CA ALA A 271 -10.10 -4.11 -11.12
C ALA A 271 -11.22 -4.73 -12.00
N ARG A 272 -11.15 -6.04 -12.27
CA ARG A 272 -11.78 -6.74 -13.40
C ARG A 272 -13.24 -6.39 -13.71
N PRO A 273 -14.22 -6.49 -12.80
CA PRO A 273 -15.61 -6.27 -13.19
C PRO A 273 -15.94 -4.80 -13.48
N ALA A 274 -15.29 -3.86 -12.80
CA ALA A 274 -15.51 -2.42 -12.97
C ALA A 274 -14.69 -1.85 -14.14
N ALA A 275 -13.45 -2.32 -14.32
CA ALA A 275 -12.54 -1.77 -15.32
C ALA A 275 -12.92 -2.11 -16.76
N LEU A 276 -13.67 -3.19 -17.01
CA LEU A 276 -14.05 -3.56 -18.36
C LEU A 276 -14.94 -2.49 -19.01
N GLY A 277 -16.01 -2.03 -18.35
CA GLY A 277 -16.85 -0.95 -18.90
C GLY A 277 -16.02 0.27 -19.28
N ASP A 278 -15.24 0.78 -18.33
CA ASP A 278 -14.41 1.96 -18.53
C ASP A 278 -13.35 1.78 -19.64
N LEU A 279 -12.71 0.60 -19.73
CA LEU A 279 -11.71 0.31 -20.78
C LEU A 279 -12.32 0.37 -22.20
N PHE A 280 -13.57 -0.06 -22.36
CA PHE A 280 -14.29 -0.01 -23.65
C PHE A 280 -14.83 1.38 -23.95
N ASP A 281 -15.25 2.12 -22.92
CA ASP A 281 -15.84 3.46 -23.06
C ASP A 281 -14.77 4.56 -23.27
N THR A 282 -13.54 4.38 -22.76
CA THR A 282 -12.51 5.45 -22.71
C THR A 282 -11.28 5.23 -23.61
N HIS A 283 -11.37 4.45 -24.68
CA HIS A 283 -10.24 4.05 -25.55
C HIS A 283 -9.16 3.20 -24.85
N GLY A 284 -9.39 2.75 -23.62
CA GLY A 284 -8.40 2.02 -22.82
C GLY A 284 -7.82 0.78 -23.52
N ILE A 285 -8.61 0.10 -24.36
CA ILE A 285 -8.13 -1.01 -25.19
C ILE A 285 -7.03 -0.55 -26.16
N ILE A 286 -7.26 0.57 -26.86
CA ILE A 286 -6.32 1.09 -27.84
C ILE A 286 -5.03 1.54 -27.16
N ILE A 287 -5.15 2.17 -25.99
CA ILE A 287 -4.02 2.57 -25.15
C ILE A 287 -3.17 1.34 -24.79
N LEU A 288 -3.80 0.24 -24.36
CA LEU A 288 -3.08 -1.01 -24.05
C LEU A 288 -2.44 -1.64 -25.30
N ILE A 289 -3.11 -1.60 -26.45
CA ILE A 289 -2.56 -2.11 -27.72
C ILE A 289 -1.34 -1.28 -28.14
N HIS A 290 -1.48 0.04 -28.15
CA HIS A 290 -0.40 0.97 -28.50
C HIS A 290 0.79 0.80 -27.57
N LEU A 291 0.55 0.71 -26.25
CA LEU A 291 1.60 0.44 -25.27
C LEU A 291 2.39 -0.83 -25.61
N MET A 292 1.69 -1.92 -25.97
CA MET A 292 2.37 -3.16 -26.31
C MET A 292 3.22 -3.03 -27.57
N TYR A 293 2.76 -2.30 -28.61
CA TYR A 293 3.58 -2.01 -29.78
C TYR A 293 4.82 -1.18 -29.40
N THR A 294 4.63 -0.11 -28.63
CA THR A 294 5.73 0.74 -28.15
C THR A 294 6.77 -0.06 -27.38
N LEU A 295 6.36 -0.97 -26.49
CA LEU A 295 7.28 -1.82 -25.71
C LEU A 295 8.02 -2.85 -26.59
N LEU A 296 7.37 -3.39 -27.62
CA LEU A 296 8.00 -4.32 -28.57
C LEU A 296 9.01 -3.61 -29.49
N GLU A 297 8.72 -2.37 -29.88
CA GLU A 297 9.60 -1.54 -30.71
C GLU A 297 10.83 -1.04 -29.94
N GLN A 298 10.69 -0.78 -28.63
CA GLN A 298 11.73 -0.12 -27.84
C GLN A 298 13.06 -0.89 -27.78
N ARG A 299 13.15 -2.19 -28.08
CA ARG A 299 14.39 -3.02 -28.07
C ARG A 299 15.29 -2.88 -26.83
N CYS A 300 14.83 -2.21 -25.77
CA CYS A 300 15.63 -1.83 -24.62
C CYS A 300 15.68 -2.94 -23.57
N PRO A 301 16.86 -3.31 -23.05
CA PRO A 301 16.97 -4.16 -21.88
C PRO A 301 16.49 -3.43 -20.60
N PRO A 302 15.94 -4.15 -19.60
CA PRO A 302 15.73 -5.59 -19.56
C PRO A 302 14.44 -5.99 -20.30
N VAL A 303 14.61 -6.77 -21.37
CA VAL A 303 13.54 -7.30 -22.23
C VAL A 303 12.52 -8.10 -21.39
N GLU A 304 12.98 -8.79 -20.35
CA GLU A 304 12.15 -9.58 -19.43
C GLU A 304 11.06 -8.74 -18.73
N ARG A 305 11.39 -7.52 -18.31
CA ARG A 305 10.42 -6.66 -17.60
C ARG A 305 9.38 -6.10 -18.56
N ALA A 306 9.77 -5.78 -19.78
CA ALA A 306 8.84 -5.31 -20.81
C ALA A 306 7.88 -6.44 -21.21
N GLN A 307 8.40 -7.68 -21.33
CA GLN A 307 7.60 -8.87 -21.58
C GLN A 307 6.59 -9.14 -20.45
N ALA A 308 6.95 -8.90 -19.19
CA ALA A 308 6.01 -9.03 -18.08
C ALA A 308 4.84 -8.04 -18.21
N VAL A 309 5.11 -6.79 -18.61
CA VAL A 309 4.06 -5.80 -18.87
C VAL A 309 3.18 -6.23 -20.05
N VAL A 310 3.77 -6.67 -21.17
CA VAL A 310 3.03 -7.19 -22.33
C VAL A 310 2.15 -8.38 -21.95
N ALA A 311 2.68 -9.34 -21.18
CA ALA A 311 1.92 -10.50 -20.72
C ALA A 311 0.75 -10.11 -19.81
N LEU A 312 0.94 -9.13 -18.92
CA LEU A 312 -0.14 -8.60 -18.09
C LEU A 312 -1.19 -7.87 -18.92
N SER A 313 -0.79 -7.02 -19.87
CA SER A 313 -1.72 -6.33 -20.78
C SER A 313 -2.55 -7.32 -21.59
N LEU A 314 -1.90 -8.36 -22.13
CA LEU A 314 -2.59 -9.46 -22.80
C LEU A 314 -3.55 -10.20 -21.88
N ARG A 315 -3.20 -10.42 -20.60
CA ARG A 315 -4.12 -11.01 -19.62
C ARG A 315 -5.32 -10.11 -19.32
N VAL A 316 -5.13 -8.79 -19.18
CA VAL A 316 -6.23 -7.82 -19.02
C VAL A 316 -7.19 -7.95 -20.21
N LEU A 317 -6.64 -7.84 -21.42
CA LEU A 317 -7.39 -7.93 -22.66
C LEU A 317 -8.08 -9.29 -22.82
N THR A 318 -7.38 -10.42 -22.69
CA THR A 318 -8.00 -11.75 -22.85
C THR A 318 -8.97 -12.12 -21.73
N SER A 319 -8.81 -11.57 -20.52
CA SER A 319 -9.78 -11.80 -19.43
C SER A 319 -11.15 -11.18 -19.71
N ALA A 320 -11.19 -10.08 -20.46
CA ALA A 320 -12.43 -9.50 -20.98
C ALA A 320 -13.17 -10.45 -21.96
N ALA A 321 -12.47 -11.45 -22.53
CA ALA A 321 -13.01 -12.33 -23.56
C ALA A 321 -13.81 -13.49 -22.96
N LYS A 322 -13.50 -13.85 -21.72
CA LYS A 322 -14.19 -14.93 -20.99
C LYS A 322 -15.61 -14.56 -20.55
N THR A 323 -15.96 -13.28 -20.50
CA THR A 323 -17.27 -12.81 -20.05
C THR A 323 -18.37 -12.89 -21.12
N ASP A 324 -18.08 -13.37 -22.34
CA ASP A 324 -19.02 -13.49 -23.48
C ASP A 324 -19.87 -12.22 -23.79
N ALA A 325 -19.46 -11.08 -23.24
CA ALA A 325 -20.12 -9.81 -23.45
C ALA A 325 -19.77 -9.29 -24.86
N ARG A 326 -20.77 -9.15 -25.73
CA ARG A 326 -20.60 -8.46 -27.02
C ARG A 326 -20.53 -6.96 -26.76
N LEU A 327 -19.31 -6.47 -26.56
CA LEU A 327 -19.02 -5.05 -26.40
C LEU A 327 -18.49 -4.50 -27.73
N SER A 328 -19.10 -3.41 -28.19
CA SER A 328 -18.57 -2.58 -29.27
C SER A 328 -17.86 -1.39 -28.67
N CYS A 329 -16.61 -1.13 -29.07
CA CYS A 329 -15.94 0.10 -28.68
C CYS A 329 -16.73 1.30 -29.24
N GLN A 330 -17.19 2.20 -28.37
CA GLN A 330 -18.02 3.33 -28.79
C GLN A 330 -17.31 4.25 -29.79
N VAL A 331 -15.98 4.30 -29.71
CA VAL A 331 -15.16 5.20 -30.53
C VAL A 331 -14.69 4.55 -31.83
N TYR A 332 -14.55 3.21 -31.84
CA TYR A 332 -14.19 2.44 -33.02
C TYR A 332 -15.17 1.29 -33.21
N PRO A 333 -16.32 1.52 -33.84
CA PRO A 333 -17.41 0.54 -33.94
C PRO A 333 -17.02 -0.72 -34.73
N LEU A 334 -15.94 -0.66 -35.52
CA LEU A 334 -15.36 -1.80 -36.23
C LEU A 334 -14.63 -2.79 -35.30
N LEU A 335 -14.21 -2.34 -34.11
CA LEU A 335 -13.63 -3.22 -33.10
C LEU A 335 -14.75 -3.93 -32.34
N VAL A 336 -15.05 -5.15 -32.80
CA VAL A 336 -16.07 -6.02 -32.19
C VAL A 336 -15.42 -7.08 -31.29
N TRP A 337 -15.92 -7.17 -30.07
CA TRP A 337 -15.52 -8.17 -29.09
C TRP A 337 -16.25 -9.51 -29.28
N PRO A 338 -15.60 -10.69 -29.14
CA PRO A 338 -14.17 -10.93 -28.86
C PRO A 338 -13.28 -11.10 -30.13
N ALA A 339 -13.85 -11.04 -31.33
CA ALA A 339 -13.19 -11.42 -32.57
C ALA A 339 -11.90 -10.62 -32.88
N SER A 340 -11.94 -9.30 -32.68
CA SER A 340 -10.82 -8.41 -32.98
C SER A 340 -9.62 -8.65 -32.04
N LEU A 341 -9.90 -8.98 -30.77
CA LEU A 341 -8.86 -9.27 -29.79
C LEU A 341 -8.25 -10.65 -29.99
N ALA A 342 -9.04 -11.65 -30.39
CA ALA A 342 -8.52 -12.98 -30.67
C ALA A 342 -7.54 -12.98 -31.86
N ALA A 343 -7.70 -12.08 -32.83
CA ALA A 343 -6.75 -11.87 -33.92
C ALA A 343 -5.46 -11.20 -33.40
N LEU A 344 -5.58 -10.13 -32.62
CA LEU A 344 -4.44 -9.46 -32.01
C LEU A 344 -3.64 -10.39 -31.09
N ALA A 345 -4.30 -11.09 -30.17
CA ALA A 345 -3.66 -12.01 -29.24
C ALA A 345 -2.91 -13.13 -29.97
N ARG A 346 -3.42 -13.62 -31.11
CA ARG A 346 -2.72 -14.58 -31.98
C ARG A 346 -1.47 -13.98 -32.62
N ASN A 347 -1.55 -12.76 -33.13
CA ASN A 347 -0.38 -12.08 -33.71
C ASN A 347 0.69 -11.81 -32.65
N MET A 348 0.29 -11.35 -31.46
CA MET A 348 1.20 -11.11 -30.36
C MET A 348 1.81 -12.41 -29.80
N LEU A 349 1.03 -13.48 -29.70
CA LEU A 349 1.54 -14.81 -29.37
C LEU A 349 2.55 -15.27 -30.42
N GLY A 350 2.31 -15.02 -31.71
CA GLY A 350 3.26 -15.29 -32.78
C GLY A 350 4.59 -14.55 -32.62
N VAL A 351 4.55 -13.27 -32.24
CA VAL A 351 5.75 -12.47 -31.95
C VAL A 351 6.49 -12.99 -30.71
N VAL A 352 5.78 -13.36 -29.64
CA VAL A 352 6.38 -13.93 -28.42
C VAL A 352 6.99 -15.31 -28.69
N LEU A 353 6.29 -16.19 -29.42
CA LEU A 353 6.81 -17.49 -29.84
C LEU A 353 8.02 -17.36 -30.75
N HIS A 354 8.04 -16.37 -31.64
CA HIS A 354 9.21 -16.07 -32.46
C HIS A 354 10.39 -15.57 -31.59
N ALA A 355 10.14 -14.75 -30.57
CA ALA A 355 11.16 -14.34 -29.62
C ALA A 355 11.69 -15.51 -28.76
N LEU A 356 10.82 -16.48 -28.41
CA LEU A 356 11.20 -17.74 -27.74
C LEU A 356 12.13 -18.57 -28.62
N ASP A 357 11.74 -18.77 -29.88
CA ASP A 357 12.47 -19.55 -30.88
C ASP A 357 13.85 -18.94 -31.20
N LYS A 358 14.00 -17.62 -31.05
CA LYS A 358 15.28 -16.90 -31.20
C LYS A 358 16.11 -16.79 -29.93
N HIS A 359 15.72 -17.45 -28.84
CA HIS A 359 16.40 -17.37 -27.53
C HIS A 359 16.56 -15.93 -27.00
N LEU A 360 15.67 -15.01 -27.39
CA LEU A 360 15.66 -13.62 -26.92
C LEU A 360 14.92 -13.47 -25.58
N LEU A 361 14.42 -14.59 -25.04
CA LEU A 361 13.77 -14.70 -23.75
C LEU A 361 14.75 -15.21 -22.72
N ILE A 362 15.12 -14.32 -21.81
CA ILE A 362 15.80 -14.65 -20.56
C ILE A 362 14.73 -14.39 -19.49
N SER A 363 14.33 -15.41 -18.72
CA SER A 363 14.02 -15.30 -17.28
C SER A 363 13.47 -16.64 -16.75
N ASP A 364 14.28 -17.32 -15.94
CA ASP A 364 13.96 -18.54 -15.19
C ASP A 364 13.14 -18.28 -13.89
N ARG A 365 12.53 -17.10 -13.69
CA ARG A 365 12.01 -16.69 -12.37
C ARG A 365 10.51 -16.52 -12.22
N PHE A 366 9.71 -16.83 -13.23
CA PHE A 366 8.25 -16.79 -13.08
C PHE A 366 7.64 -18.09 -13.60
N GLU A 367 7.91 -19.16 -12.87
CA GLU A 367 6.94 -20.25 -12.74
C GLU A 367 5.59 -19.62 -12.46
N ILE A 368 4.72 -19.83 -13.44
CA ILE A 368 3.28 -19.74 -13.31
C ILE A 368 2.94 -20.57 -12.07
N ILE A 369 2.66 -19.90 -10.94
CA ILE A 369 1.80 -20.48 -9.90
C ILE A 369 0.42 -20.60 -10.57
N SER A 370 0.27 -21.68 -11.32
CA SER A 370 -0.95 -22.44 -11.40
C SER A 370 -1.31 -22.88 -9.98
N ASN A 371 -2.59 -22.77 -9.64
CA ASN A 371 -3.25 -23.13 -8.37
C ASN A 371 -3.41 -21.95 -7.41
N PHE A 372 -4.47 -21.14 -7.57
CA PHE A 372 -5.79 -21.35 -6.94
C PHE A 372 -6.82 -20.42 -7.58
#